data_AF-A0AAV9Q1Q5-F1
#
_entry.id   AF-A0AAV9Q1Q5-F1
#
_cell.length_a   1.000
_cell.length_b   1.000
_cell.length_c   1.000
_cell.angle_alpha   90.00
_cell.angle_beta   90.00
_cell.angle_gamma   90.00
#
_symmetry.space_group_name_H-M   'P 1'
#
loop_
_entity.id
_entity.type
_entity.pdbx_description
1 polymer ?
#
loop_
_entity_poly.entity_id
_entity_poly.type
_entity_poly.pdbx_seq_one_letter_code
_entity_poly.pdbx_strand_id
1 'polypeptide(L)'
;MSIRHPSPITSLLLFLSILATVIDGRTIYSPTNLLRARQQRTDQCAEYSTIANLSIVAANATYRAAYLQASTEGTDPTTAPLDAALAQLPNFQFNTTVNKECGNLTEVAIEGAATNFTNGVVLQENINSAVQTGASAMGMAVIMAIVVGGSLM
;
A
#
# COMPACT_ATOMS: atom_id res chain seq x y z
N MET A 1 25.08 -39.03 60.21
CA MET A 1 24.84 -38.64 58.80
C MET A 1 24.50 -39.90 58.02
N SER A 2 23.24 -40.08 57.60
CA SER A 2 22.78 -41.28 56.89
C SER A 2 22.61 -40.95 55.41
N ILE A 3 23.46 -41.54 54.56
CA ILE A 3 23.40 -41.39 53.10
C ILE A 3 22.40 -42.43 52.59
N ARG A 4 21.20 -41.98 52.23
CA ARG A 4 20.20 -42.85 51.58
C ARG A 4 20.58 -43.03 50.12
N HIS A 5 20.82 -44.28 49.72
CA HIS A 5 21.06 -44.64 48.33
C HIS A 5 19.72 -44.67 47.59
N PRO A 6 19.60 -44.04 46.40
CA PRO A 6 18.37 -44.06 45.62
C PRO A 6 18.07 -45.48 45.12
N SER A 7 16.80 -45.88 45.20
CA SER A 7 16.32 -47.18 44.72
C SER A 7 16.47 -47.28 43.20
N PRO A 8 16.82 -48.47 42.66
CA PRO A 8 16.95 -48.68 41.20
C PRO A 8 15.64 -48.38 40.46
N ILE A 9 14.50 -48.53 41.13
CA ILE A 9 13.17 -48.20 40.60
C ILE A 9 13.03 -46.69 40.38
N THR A 10 13.53 -45.89 41.32
CA THR A 10 13.50 -44.42 41.22
C THR A 10 14.37 -43.93 40.05
N SER A 11 15.50 -44.58 39.82
CA SER A 11 16.38 -44.28 38.69
C SER A 11 15.74 -44.67 37.34
N LEU A 12 15.07 -45.82 37.28
CA LEU A 12 14.35 -46.28 36.09
C LEU A 12 13.20 -45.33 35.72
N LEU A 13 12.42 -44.88 36.71
CA LEU A 13 11.31 -43.95 36.51
C LEU A 13 11.80 -42.57 36.02
N LEU A 14 12.95 -42.11 36.51
CA LEU A 14 13.61 -40.91 36.00
C LEU A 14 14.00 -41.06 34.53
N PHE A 15 14.64 -42.16 34.15
CA PHE A 15 14.99 -42.43 32.75
C PHE A 15 13.75 -42.52 31.83
N LEU A 16 12.68 -43.18 32.27
CA LEU A 16 11.42 -43.27 31.52
C LEU A 16 10.74 -41.90 31.32
N SER A 17 10.83 -41.00 32.31
CA SER A 17 10.31 -39.63 32.18
C SER A 17 11.05 -38.80 31.13
N ILE A 18 12.37 -39.01 30.99
CA ILE A 18 13.20 -38.32 29.99
C ILE A 18 12.91 -38.88 28.60
N LEU A 19 12.71 -40.20 28.46
CA LEU A 19 12.35 -40.82 27.16
C LEU A 19 10.94 -40.45 26.68
N ALA A 20 10.00 -40.18 27.58
CA ALA A 20 8.64 -39.76 27.20
C ALA A 20 8.60 -38.38 26.51
N THR A 21 9.59 -37.52 26.75
CA THR A 21 9.68 -36.20 26.08
C THR A 21 10.16 -36.25 24.62
N VAL A 22 10.51 -37.44 24.10
CA VAL A 22 11.08 -37.59 22.75
C VAL A 22 10.03 -38.01 21.71
N ILE A 23 8.78 -38.31 22.12
CA ILE A 23 7.78 -38.93 21.23
C ILE A 23 6.81 -37.91 20.60
N ASP A 24 6.70 -36.68 21.13
CA ASP A 24 5.86 -35.62 20.54
C ASP A 24 6.58 -34.78 19.46
N GLY A 25 7.49 -35.39 18.70
CA GLY A 25 8.33 -34.70 17.72
C GLY A 25 7.85 -34.74 16.27
N ARG A 26 6.73 -35.42 15.93
CA ARG A 26 6.36 -35.69 14.52
C ARG A 26 4.88 -35.51 14.20
N THR A 27 4.33 -34.34 14.47
CA THR A 27 3.22 -33.76 13.70
C THR A 27 3.43 -32.25 13.54
N ILE A 28 4.63 -31.84 13.09
CA ILE A 28 4.95 -30.45 12.81
C ILE A 28 4.27 -30.05 11.50
N TYR A 29 3.02 -29.63 11.57
CA TYR A 29 2.53 -28.58 10.68
C TYR A 29 3.31 -27.32 11.05
N SER A 30 4.36 -26.99 10.29
CA SER A 30 5.26 -25.89 10.67
C SER A 30 4.50 -24.57 10.64
N PRO A 31 4.27 -23.89 11.78
CA PRO A 31 3.53 -22.62 11.81
C PRO A 31 4.21 -21.54 10.95
N THR A 32 5.52 -21.66 10.73
CA THR A 32 6.29 -20.76 9.87
C THR A 32 5.79 -20.72 8.42
N ASN A 33 5.32 -21.84 7.87
CA ASN A 33 4.82 -21.88 6.49
C ASN A 33 3.48 -21.17 6.34
N LEU A 34 2.60 -21.28 7.34
CA LEU A 34 1.31 -20.58 7.36
C LEU A 34 1.49 -19.07 7.58
N LEU A 35 2.40 -18.67 8.47
CA LEU A 35 2.75 -17.26 8.64
C LEU A 35 3.34 -16.67 7.35
N ARG A 36 4.27 -17.38 6.70
CA ARG A 36 4.88 -16.93 5.43
C ARG A 36 3.85 -16.78 4.31
N ALA A 37 2.95 -17.76 4.16
CA ALA A 37 1.90 -17.68 3.15
C ALA A 37 0.93 -16.52 3.41
N ARG A 38 0.58 -16.26 4.68
CA ARG A 38 -0.26 -15.12 5.06
C ARG A 38 0.45 -13.79 4.78
N GLN A 39 1.72 -13.68 5.15
CA GLN A 39 2.52 -12.48 4.96
C GLN A 39 2.68 -12.18 3.46
N GLN A 40 3.01 -13.20 2.66
CA GLN A 40 3.13 -13.02 1.21
C GLN A 40 1.83 -12.60 0.54
N ARG A 41 0.67 -13.10 0.99
CA ARG A 41 -0.63 -12.60 0.53
C ARG A 41 -0.83 -11.14 0.93
N THR A 42 -0.53 -10.78 2.17
CA THR A 42 -0.65 -9.38 2.65
C THR A 42 0.24 -8.46 1.82
N ASP A 43 1.48 -8.85 1.54
CA ASP A 43 2.42 -8.08 0.74
C ASP A 43 1.88 -7.89 -0.69
N GLN A 44 1.36 -8.95 -1.31
CA GLN A 44 0.79 -8.89 -2.66
C GLN A 44 -0.46 -7.99 -2.75
N CYS A 45 -1.36 -8.05 -1.76
CA CYS A 45 -2.54 -7.18 -1.74
C CYS A 45 -2.16 -5.72 -1.45
N ALA A 46 -1.15 -5.48 -0.61
CA ALA A 46 -0.63 -4.14 -0.34
C ALA A 46 0.04 -3.52 -1.58
N GLU A 47 0.82 -4.33 -2.31
CA GLU A 47 1.42 -3.95 -3.59
C GLU A 47 0.34 -3.61 -4.62
N TYR A 48 -0.68 -4.47 -4.78
CA TYR A 48 -1.79 -4.20 -5.69
C TYR A 48 -2.53 -2.91 -5.30
N SER A 49 -2.83 -2.70 -4.02
CA SER A 49 -3.46 -1.46 -3.55
C SER A 49 -2.64 -0.22 -3.94
N THR A 50 -1.32 -0.28 -3.75
CA THR A 50 -0.41 0.83 -4.06
C THR A 50 -0.40 1.13 -5.56
N ILE A 51 -0.24 0.08 -6.38
CA ILE A 51 -0.22 0.20 -7.85
C ILE A 51 -1.56 0.73 -8.35
N ALA A 52 -2.67 0.19 -7.87
CA ALA A 52 -4.01 0.64 -8.25
C ALA A 52 -4.20 2.14 -7.96
N ASN A 53 -3.91 2.60 -6.74
CA ASN A 53 -4.05 4.01 -6.38
C ASN A 53 -3.17 4.93 -7.24
N LEU A 54 -1.90 4.61 -7.41
CA LEU A 54 -0.97 5.38 -8.25
C LEU A 54 -1.45 5.41 -9.70
N SER A 55 -1.89 4.28 -10.25
CA SER A 55 -2.35 4.21 -11.64
C SER A 55 -3.63 4.99 -11.91
N ILE A 56 -4.59 5.00 -10.98
CA ILE A 56 -5.82 5.80 -11.15
C ILE A 56 -5.48 7.29 -11.20
N VAL A 57 -4.56 7.75 -10.36
CA VAL A 57 -4.09 9.13 -10.38
C VAL A 57 -3.30 9.42 -11.66
N ALA A 58 -2.45 8.48 -12.09
CA ALA A 58 -1.66 8.62 -13.30
C ALA A 58 -2.52 8.67 -14.59
N ALA A 59 -3.59 7.87 -14.66
CA ALA A 59 -4.48 7.76 -15.82
C ALA A 59 -5.44 8.96 -15.95
N ASN A 60 -5.71 9.68 -14.87
CA ASN A 60 -6.60 10.83 -14.87
C ASN A 60 -5.79 12.13 -14.90
N ALA A 61 -5.90 12.87 -16.01
CA ALA A 61 -5.14 14.11 -16.20
C ALA A 61 -5.38 15.16 -15.10
N THR A 62 -6.59 15.24 -14.56
CA THR A 62 -6.92 16.18 -13.48
C THR A 62 -6.24 15.78 -12.17
N TYR A 63 -6.32 14.50 -11.79
CA TYR A 63 -5.65 14.02 -10.57
C TYR A 63 -4.13 14.12 -10.69
N ARG A 64 -3.58 13.74 -11.84
CA ARG A 64 -2.15 13.85 -12.13
C ARG A 64 -1.67 15.29 -12.04
N ALA A 65 -2.36 16.24 -12.67
CA ALA A 65 -1.99 17.65 -12.62
C ALA A 65 -2.04 18.19 -11.18
N ALA A 66 -3.13 17.90 -10.44
CA ALA A 66 -3.29 18.35 -9.07
C ALA A 66 -2.19 17.78 -8.14
N TYR A 67 -1.86 16.50 -8.30
CA TYR A 67 -0.78 15.85 -7.54
C TYR A 67 0.59 16.43 -7.87
N LEU A 68 0.92 16.61 -9.15
CA LEU A 68 2.21 17.19 -9.57
C LEU A 68 2.37 18.63 -9.10
N GLN A 69 1.28 19.40 -9.09
CA GLN A 69 1.30 20.78 -8.60
C GLN A 69 1.44 20.86 -7.08
N ALA A 70 0.87 19.90 -6.34
CA ALA A 70 0.94 19.85 -4.89
C ALA A 70 2.22 19.20 -4.34
N SER A 71 2.91 18.39 -5.16
CA SER A 71 4.09 17.63 -4.72
C SER A 71 5.19 18.51 -4.16
N THR A 72 5.65 18.14 -2.96
CA THR A 72 6.78 18.78 -2.28
C THR A 72 8.14 18.31 -2.82
N GLU A 73 8.17 17.19 -3.54
CA GLU A 73 9.39 16.59 -4.09
C GLU A 73 9.75 17.13 -5.49
N GLY A 74 8.82 17.86 -6.14
CA GLY A 74 8.98 18.36 -7.50
C GLY A 74 8.49 17.38 -8.58
N THR A 75 8.38 17.84 -9.83
CA THR A 75 7.68 17.10 -10.90
C THR A 75 8.33 15.77 -11.27
N ASP A 76 9.64 15.74 -11.48
CA ASP A 76 10.35 14.55 -11.96
C ASP A 76 10.28 13.33 -11.00
N PRO A 77 10.62 13.44 -9.70
CA PRO A 77 10.49 12.30 -8.78
C PRO A 77 9.04 11.85 -8.59
N THR A 78 8.08 12.76 -8.80
CA THR A 78 6.65 12.49 -8.65
C THR A 78 6.04 11.78 -9.86
N THR A 79 6.57 12.00 -11.06
CA THR A 79 6.05 11.36 -12.29
C THR A 79 6.49 9.90 -12.43
N ALA A 80 7.72 9.56 -12.05
CA ALA A 80 8.25 8.21 -12.27
C ALA A 80 7.43 7.08 -11.58
N PRO A 81 6.96 7.22 -10.32
CA PRO A 81 6.12 6.22 -9.67
C PRO A 81 4.76 6.04 -10.35
N LEU A 82 4.18 7.13 -10.86
CA LEU A 82 2.90 7.10 -11.58
C LEU A 82 2.99 6.30 -12.88
N ASP A 83 4.03 6.55 -13.66
CA ASP A 83 4.24 5.91 -14.95
C ASP A 83 4.62 4.42 -14.76
N ALA A 84 5.44 4.12 -13.76
CA ALA A 84 5.76 2.75 -13.38
C ALA A 84 4.52 1.96 -12.92
N ALA A 85 3.64 2.57 -12.13
CA ALA A 85 2.41 1.94 -11.68
C ALA A 85 1.47 1.63 -12.86
N LEU A 86 1.28 2.57 -13.78
CA LEU A 86 0.47 2.35 -14.99
C LEU A 86 0.92 1.13 -15.80
N ALA A 87 2.24 0.97 -15.96
CA ALA A 87 2.81 -0.17 -16.66
C ALA A 87 2.58 -1.50 -15.93
N GLN A 88 2.50 -1.47 -14.60
CA GLN A 88 2.34 -2.67 -13.76
C GLN A 88 0.87 -3.07 -13.55
N LEU A 89 -0.07 -2.11 -13.58
CA LEU A 89 -1.48 -2.36 -13.28
C LEU A 89 -2.09 -3.56 -14.04
N PRO A 90 -1.81 -3.79 -15.34
CA PRO A 90 -2.33 -4.96 -16.06
C PRO A 90 -1.98 -6.32 -15.42
N ASN A 91 -0.85 -6.41 -14.72
CA ASN A 91 -0.41 -7.64 -14.03
C ASN A 91 -1.29 -7.99 -12.83
N PHE A 92 -2.01 -7.00 -12.28
CA PHE A 92 -2.88 -7.16 -11.12
C PHE A 92 -4.36 -7.09 -11.49
N GLN A 93 -4.80 -6.05 -12.20
CA GLN A 93 -6.22 -5.79 -12.44
C GLN A 93 -6.93 -6.92 -13.22
N PHE A 94 -6.20 -7.63 -14.08
CA PHE A 94 -6.73 -8.74 -14.86
C PHE A 94 -6.40 -10.12 -14.26
N ASN A 95 -5.67 -10.16 -13.15
CA ASN A 95 -5.26 -11.40 -12.52
C ASN A 95 -6.39 -11.93 -11.63
N THR A 96 -7.12 -12.93 -12.14
CA THR A 96 -8.27 -13.51 -11.45
C THR A 96 -7.92 -14.14 -10.11
N THR A 97 -6.72 -14.73 -9.97
CA THR A 97 -6.24 -15.28 -8.70
C THR A 97 -6.03 -14.18 -7.68
N VAL A 98 -5.33 -13.10 -8.06
CA VAL A 98 -5.09 -11.95 -7.17
C VAL A 98 -6.40 -11.27 -6.79
N ASN A 99 -7.28 -11.02 -7.75
CA ASN A 99 -8.60 -10.41 -7.49
C ASN A 99 -9.48 -11.29 -6.58
N LYS A 100 -9.33 -12.62 -6.64
CA LYS A 100 -10.03 -13.53 -5.72
C LYS A 100 -9.48 -13.43 -4.29
N GLU A 101 -8.19 -13.19 -4.12
CA GLU A 101 -7.56 -13.09 -2.80
C GLU A 101 -7.65 -11.70 -2.17
N CYS A 102 -7.50 -10.64 -2.98
CA CYS A 102 -7.40 -9.26 -2.53
C CYS A 102 -8.67 -8.42 -2.81
N GLY A 103 -9.58 -8.91 -3.65
CA GLY A 103 -10.66 -8.12 -4.24
C GLY A 103 -10.21 -7.31 -5.47
N ASN A 104 -11.16 -6.62 -6.11
CA ASN A 104 -10.88 -5.71 -7.21
C ASN A 104 -10.40 -4.35 -6.67
N LEU A 105 -9.11 -4.26 -6.33
CA LEU A 105 -8.55 -3.04 -5.74
C LEU A 105 -8.46 -1.88 -6.74
N THR A 106 -8.55 -2.15 -8.04
CA THR A 106 -8.66 -1.10 -9.07
C THR A 106 -9.97 -0.34 -8.93
N GLU A 107 -11.08 -1.05 -8.72
CA GLU A 107 -12.40 -0.42 -8.51
C GLU A 107 -12.44 0.39 -7.21
N VAL A 108 -11.88 -0.16 -6.13
CA VAL A 108 -11.71 0.55 -4.85
C VAL A 108 -10.87 1.82 -5.03
N ALA A 109 -9.78 1.76 -5.81
CA ALA A 109 -8.94 2.92 -6.09
C ALA A 109 -9.66 4.00 -6.92
N ILE A 110 -10.56 3.61 -7.83
CA ILE A 110 -11.38 4.57 -8.60
C ILE A 110 -12.30 5.37 -7.67
N GLU A 111 -13.06 4.67 -6.83
CA GLU A 111 -13.99 5.30 -5.88
C GLU A 111 -13.23 6.12 -4.82
N GLY A 112 -12.13 5.57 -4.31
CA GLY A 112 -11.25 6.23 -3.35
C GLY A 112 -10.65 7.50 -3.91
N ALA A 113 -10.15 7.50 -5.15
CA ALA A 113 -9.59 8.69 -5.79
C ALA A 113 -10.64 9.80 -5.95
N ALA A 114 -11.87 9.47 -6.38
CA ALA A 114 -12.95 10.45 -6.50
C ALA A 114 -13.32 11.08 -5.15
N THR A 115 -13.43 10.24 -4.12
CA THR A 115 -13.74 10.68 -2.75
C THR A 115 -12.62 11.55 -2.19
N ASN A 116 -11.37 11.11 -2.31
CA ASN A 116 -10.21 11.84 -1.80
C ASN A 116 -10.02 13.18 -2.50
N PHE A 117 -10.19 13.21 -3.83
CA PHE A 117 -10.10 14.45 -4.61
C PHE A 117 -11.16 15.46 -4.16
N THR A 118 -12.38 15.01 -3.88
CA THR A 118 -13.45 15.86 -3.33
C THR A 118 -13.09 16.43 -1.96
N ASN A 119 -12.33 15.68 -1.16
CA ASN A 119 -11.78 16.11 0.12
C ASN A 119 -10.48 16.94 0.00
N GLY A 120 -10.03 17.24 -1.22
CA GLY A 120 -8.83 18.03 -1.48
C GLY A 120 -7.52 17.28 -1.25
N VAL A 121 -7.51 15.96 -1.45
CA VAL A 121 -6.32 15.11 -1.30
C VAL A 121 -6.10 14.23 -2.54
N VAL A 122 -4.85 14.07 -2.97
CA VAL A 122 -4.45 13.10 -4.01
C VAL A 122 -3.21 12.32 -3.57
N LEU A 123 -3.31 10.98 -3.52
CA LEU A 123 -2.31 9.99 -3.05
C LEU A 123 -1.81 10.16 -1.60
N GLN A 124 -1.40 11.35 -1.21
CA GLN A 124 -1.05 11.82 0.14
C GLN A 124 -0.94 13.35 0.20
N GLU A 125 -1.00 14.03 -0.94
CA GLU A 125 -0.79 15.47 -1.07
C GLU A 125 -2.09 16.24 -0.87
N ASN A 126 -2.00 17.38 -0.18
CA ASN A 126 -3.11 18.30 -0.04
C ASN A 126 -3.14 19.27 -1.23
N ILE A 127 -4.17 19.14 -2.08
CA ILE A 127 -4.28 19.93 -3.31
C ILE A 127 -5.01 21.27 -3.11
N ASN A 128 -5.62 21.51 -1.94
CA ASN A 128 -6.26 22.80 -1.63
C ASN A 128 -5.22 23.93 -1.49
N SER A 129 -4.01 23.60 -1.05
CA SER A 129 -2.87 24.52 -0.99
C SER A 129 -2.34 24.88 -2.38
N ALA A 130 -2.45 23.96 -3.35
CA ALA A 130 -1.97 24.14 -4.73
C ALA A 130 -2.91 25.01 -5.59
N VAL A 131 -4.23 25.02 -5.29
CA VAL A 131 -5.20 25.89 -5.99
C VAL A 131 -4.90 27.37 -5.79
N GLN A 132 -4.31 27.78 -4.65
CA GLN A 132 -3.96 29.19 -4.42
C GLN A 132 -2.76 29.67 -5.25
N THR A 133 -1.83 28.79 -5.65
CA THR A 133 -0.66 29.17 -6.46
C THR A 133 -0.92 29.15 -7.96
N GLY A 134 -2.00 28.52 -8.43
CA GLY A 134 -2.44 28.56 -9.83
C GLY A 134 -3.01 29.91 -10.27
N ALA A 135 -3.55 30.69 -9.32
CA ALA A 135 -3.88 32.10 -9.51
C ALA A 135 -2.63 32.98 -9.34
N SER A 136 -1.59 32.70 -10.13
CA SER A 136 -0.45 33.63 -10.21
C SER A 136 -0.99 35.01 -10.60
N ALA A 137 -0.46 36.08 -9.99
CA ALA A 137 -0.86 37.47 -10.28
C ALA A 137 -0.81 37.80 -11.79
N MET A 138 -0.02 37.05 -12.56
CA MET A 138 0.03 37.10 -14.02
C MET A 138 -1.25 36.59 -14.70
N GLY A 139 -1.86 35.51 -14.23
CA GLY A 139 -3.12 34.99 -14.77
C GLY A 139 -4.28 35.97 -14.57
N MET A 140 -4.35 36.60 -13.39
CA MET A 140 -5.33 37.66 -13.12
C MET A 140 -5.05 38.92 -13.95
N ALA A 141 -3.78 39.28 -14.19
CA ALA A 141 -3.42 40.41 -15.04
C ALA A 141 -3.83 40.19 -16.51
N VAL A 142 -3.70 38.97 -17.03
CA VAL A 142 -4.15 38.63 -18.40
C VAL A 142 -5.67 38.71 -18.52
N ILE A 143 -6.41 38.18 -17.54
CA ILE A 143 -7.88 38.27 -17.55
C ILE A 143 -8.32 39.75 -17.47
N MET A 144 -7.71 40.56 -16.61
CA MET A 144 -8.02 41.99 -16.51
C MET A 144 -7.64 42.76 -17.78
N ALA A 145 -6.53 42.43 -18.44
CA ALA A 145 -6.13 43.04 -19.70
C ALA A 145 -7.10 42.73 -20.84
N ILE A 146 -7.65 41.51 -20.91
CA ILE A 146 -8.66 41.12 -21.89
C ILE A 146 -9.99 41.85 -21.63
N VAL A 147 -10.41 41.96 -20.35
CA VAL A 147 -11.64 42.68 -19.99
C VAL A 147 -11.52 44.18 -20.27
N VAL A 148 -10.38 44.80 -19.97
CA VAL A 148 -10.15 46.23 -20.24
C VAL A 148 -9.94 46.49 -21.74
N GLY A 149 -9.19 45.62 -22.44
CA GLY A 149 -8.96 45.74 -23.88
C GLY A 149 -10.21 45.48 -24.73
N GLY A 150 -11.06 44.52 -24.34
CA GLY A 150 -12.32 44.24 -25.00
C GLY A 150 -13.44 45.26 -24.73
N SER A 151 -13.30 46.08 -23.68
CA SER A 151 -14.21 47.19 -23.38
C SER A 151 -13.80 48.50 -24.08
N LEU A 152 -12.65 48.51 -24.76
CA LEU A 152 -12.09 49.67 -25.48
C LEU A 152 -12.09 49.46 -27.02
N MET A 153 -12.84 48.47 -27.51
CA MET A 153 -13.13 48.25 -28.94
C MET A 153 -14.59 48.57 -29.25
#